data_AF-K2AD54-F1
#
_entry.id   AF-K2AD54-F1
#
_cell.length_a   1.000
_cell.length_b   1.000
_cell.length_c   1.000
_cell.angle_alpha   90.00
_cell.angle_beta   90.00
_cell.angle_gamma   90.00
#
_symmetry.space_group_name_H-M   'P 1'
#
loop_
_entity.id
_entity.type
_entity.pdbx_description
1 polymer ?
#
loop_
_entity_poly.entity_id
_entity_poly.type
_entity_poly.pdbx_seq_one_letter_code
_entity_poly.pdbx_strand_id
1 'polypeptide(L)'
;MFLAGVAQGSVKGLTAPDSMARAIAPAFTDPVLPDDIAELVRQKRIGEAILQAMARIESGVRGELVKVTEGLSVLRKLGLEDVARRTALQLMLLERNG
;
A
#
# COMPACT_ATOMS: atom_id res chain seq x y z
N MET A 1 8.48 -0.63 16.65
CA MET A 1 8.48 0.70 16.02
C MET A 1 7.84 0.71 14.64
N PHE A 2 8.11 -0.24 13.73
CA PHE A 2 7.59 -0.20 12.35
C PHE A 2 6.07 -0.01 12.24
N LEU A 3 5.26 -0.81 12.96
CA LEU A 3 3.79 -0.65 12.98
C LEU A 3 3.35 0.75 13.43
N ALA A 4 4.02 1.35 14.42
CA ALA A 4 3.74 2.71 14.85
C ALA A 4 4.08 3.73 13.74
N GLY A 5 5.18 3.52 13.01
CA GLY A 5 5.53 4.34 11.83
C GLY A 5 4.47 4.25 10.72
N VAL A 6 4.00 3.04 10.41
CA VAL A 6 2.88 2.85 9.46
C VAL A 6 1.64 3.59 9.95
N ALA A 7 1.30 3.50 11.24
CA ALA A 7 0.17 4.23 11.83
C ALA A 7 0.33 5.75 11.78
N GLN A 8 1.56 6.26 11.80
CA GLN A 8 1.88 7.69 11.64
C GLN A 8 2.03 8.12 10.17
N GLY A 9 1.95 7.18 9.22
CA GLY A 9 2.06 7.46 7.77
C GLY A 9 3.49 7.58 7.25
N SER A 10 4.50 7.23 8.04
CA SER A 10 5.91 7.27 7.64
C SER A 10 6.73 6.19 8.33
N VAL A 11 7.49 5.43 7.54
CA VAL A 11 8.43 4.42 8.04
C VAL A 11 9.89 4.78 7.75
N LYS A 12 10.17 6.04 7.41
CA LYS A 12 11.51 6.51 7.08
C LYS A 12 12.48 6.24 8.22
N GLY A 13 13.58 5.54 7.93
CA GLY A 13 14.60 5.18 8.91
C GLY A 13 14.22 4.01 9.83
N LEU A 14 13.06 3.37 9.63
CA LEU A 14 12.66 2.19 10.38
C LEU A 14 13.06 0.92 9.63
N THR A 15 13.53 -0.08 10.39
CA THR A 15 13.85 -1.41 9.84
C THR A 15 12.56 -2.22 9.67
N ALA A 16 12.35 -2.77 8.47
CA ALA A 16 11.23 -3.66 8.17
C ALA A 16 11.46 -5.05 8.81
N PRO A 17 10.55 -5.54 9.68
CA PRO A 17 10.75 -6.79 10.41
C PRO A 17 10.58 -8.08 9.58
N ASP A 18 9.83 -8.03 8.48
CA ASP A 18 9.40 -9.21 7.70
C ASP A 18 9.23 -8.87 6.21
N SER A 19 8.80 -9.87 5.42
CA SER A 19 8.52 -9.75 3.98
C SER A 19 7.43 -8.73 3.67
N MET A 20 6.29 -8.78 4.37
CA MET A 20 5.20 -7.84 4.14
C MET A 20 5.63 -6.41 4.50
N ALA A 21 6.35 -6.20 5.60
CA ALA A 21 6.86 -4.87 5.95
C ALA A 21 7.81 -4.32 4.89
N ARG A 22 8.66 -5.18 4.29
CA ARG A 22 9.52 -4.77 3.17
C ARG A 22 8.70 -4.38 1.94
N ALA A 23 7.58 -5.04 1.68
CA ALA A 23 6.66 -4.70 0.59
C ALA A 23 5.85 -3.41 0.88
N ILE A 24 5.49 -3.17 2.13
CA ILE A 24 4.76 -1.96 2.55
C ILE A 24 5.65 -0.72 2.51
N ALA A 25 6.92 -0.83 2.94
CA ALA A 25 7.79 0.32 3.17
C ALA A 25 7.92 1.31 2.00
N PRO A 26 8.07 0.89 0.72
CA PRO A 26 8.18 1.81 -0.40
C PRO A 26 6.94 2.69 -0.56
N ALA A 27 5.73 2.15 -0.35
CA ALA A 27 4.49 2.94 -0.42
C ALA A 27 4.45 4.08 0.62
N PHE A 28 5.13 3.92 1.75
CA PHE A 28 5.19 4.89 2.85
C PHE A 28 6.41 5.80 2.83
N THR A 29 7.35 5.59 1.90
CA THR A 29 8.59 6.38 1.80
C THR A 29 8.65 7.19 0.52
N ASP A 30 8.36 6.55 -0.61
CA ASP A 30 8.26 7.19 -1.92
C ASP A 30 7.15 6.49 -2.74
N PRO A 31 5.86 6.78 -2.46
CA PRO A 31 4.78 6.16 -3.20
C PRO A 31 4.87 6.55 -4.68
N VAL A 32 4.75 5.56 -5.56
CA VAL A 32 4.72 5.75 -7.02
C VAL A 32 3.36 5.34 -7.55
N LEU A 33 2.81 6.13 -8.48
CA LEU A 33 1.57 5.78 -9.17
C LEU A 33 1.92 4.93 -10.40
N PRO A 34 1.45 3.67 -10.51
CA PRO A 34 1.64 2.87 -11.72
C PRO A 34 1.07 3.58 -12.96
N ASP A 35 1.70 3.42 -14.13
CA ASP A 35 1.34 4.15 -15.35
C ASP A 35 -0.10 3.92 -15.80
N ASP A 36 -0.59 2.69 -15.66
CA ASP A 36 -1.97 2.32 -15.98
C ASP A 36 -2.98 3.01 -15.05
N ILE A 37 -2.65 3.19 -13.77
CA ILE A 37 -3.46 3.97 -12.84
C ILE A 37 -3.36 5.47 -13.11
N ALA A 38 -2.17 5.97 -13.44
CA ALA A 38 -1.97 7.37 -13.79
C ALA A 38 -2.87 7.77 -14.97
N GLU A 39 -3.05 6.88 -15.93
CA GLU A 39 -3.97 7.09 -17.05
C GLU A 39 -5.44 7.16 -16.60
N LEU A 40 -5.90 6.28 -15.71
CA LEU A 40 -7.26 6.36 -15.16
C LEU A 40 -7.51 7.68 -14.43
N VAL A 41 -6.52 8.15 -13.66
CA VAL A 41 -6.61 9.44 -12.95
C VAL A 41 -6.70 10.60 -13.95
N ARG A 42 -5.88 10.60 -15.01
CA ARG A 42 -5.97 11.59 -16.10
C ARG A 42 -7.34 11.61 -16.76
N GLN A 43 -7.95 10.44 -16.95
CA GLN A 43 -9.29 10.27 -17.50
C GLN A 43 -10.43 10.53 -16.50
N LYS A 44 -10.13 11.00 -15.27
CA LYS A 44 -11.11 11.22 -14.18
C LYS A 44 -11.86 9.94 -13.74
N ARG A 45 -11.31 8.76 -14.00
CA ARG A 45 -11.87 7.45 -13.61
C ARG A 45 -11.40 7.03 -12.21
N ILE A 46 -11.62 7.90 -11.22
CA ILE A 46 -11.07 7.72 -9.85
C ILE A 46 -11.62 6.47 -9.16
N GLY A 47 -12.92 6.18 -9.31
CA GLY A 47 -13.52 4.97 -8.71
C GLY A 47 -12.88 3.69 -9.21
N GLU A 48 -12.54 3.62 -10.50
CA GLU A 48 -11.85 2.48 -11.08
C GLU A 48 -10.41 2.37 -10.61
N ALA A 49 -9.69 3.50 -10.49
CA ALA A 49 -8.35 3.51 -9.91
C ALA A 49 -8.33 2.95 -8.48
N ILE A 50 -9.35 3.25 -7.67
CA ILE A 50 -9.50 2.70 -6.32
C ILE A 50 -9.78 1.19 -6.37
N LEU A 51 -10.70 0.73 -7.21
CA LEU A 51 -10.99 -0.70 -7.37
C LEU A 51 -9.76 -1.49 -7.82
N GLN A 52 -8.98 -0.93 -8.74
CA GLN A 52 -7.72 -1.55 -9.16
C GLN A 52 -6.66 -1.56 -8.06
N ALA A 53 -6.62 -0.54 -7.19
CA ALA A 53 -5.74 -0.56 -6.02
C ALA A 53 -6.13 -1.69 -5.05
N MET A 54 -7.43 -1.88 -4.83
CA MET A 54 -7.96 -2.97 -3.99
C MET A 54 -7.62 -4.35 -4.58
N ALA A 55 -7.82 -4.53 -5.88
CA ALA A 55 -7.48 -5.78 -6.58
C ALA A 55 -5.98 -6.12 -6.48
N ARG A 56 -5.11 -5.11 -6.58
CA ARG A 56 -3.66 -5.27 -6.38
C ARG A 56 -3.31 -5.68 -4.94
N ILE A 57 -3.95 -5.07 -3.95
CA ILE A 57 -3.73 -5.47 -2.55
C ILE A 57 -4.16 -6.92 -2.35
N GLU A 58 -5.31 -7.32 -2.88
CA GLU A 58 -5.83 -8.70 -2.80
C GLU A 58 -4.87 -9.70 -3.46
N SER A 59 -4.39 -9.44 -4.69
CA SER A 59 -3.42 -10.32 -5.34
C SER A 59 -2.09 -10.35 -4.60
N GLY A 60 -1.70 -9.22 -4.01
CA GLY A 60 -0.48 -9.11 -3.21
C GLY A 60 -0.49 -10.01 -1.97
N VAL A 61 -1.63 -10.13 -1.30
CA VAL A 61 -1.81 -11.07 -0.17
C VAL A 61 -1.71 -12.53 -0.62
N ARG A 62 -2.00 -12.84 -1.88
CA ARG A 62 -1.89 -14.19 -2.45
C ARG A 62 -0.47 -14.56 -2.93
N GLY A 63 0.51 -13.68 -2.73
CA GLY A 63 1.93 -13.97 -2.97
C GLY A 63 2.64 -12.97 -3.88
N GLU A 64 1.92 -12.04 -4.51
CA GLU A 64 2.51 -11.01 -5.36
C GLU A 64 2.86 -9.74 -4.57
N LEU A 65 3.78 -9.82 -3.60
CA LEU A 65 4.03 -8.72 -2.64
C LEU A 65 4.25 -7.33 -3.27
N VAL A 66 4.81 -7.25 -4.48
CA VAL A 66 4.93 -5.99 -5.25
C VAL A 66 3.56 -5.30 -5.45
N LYS A 67 2.49 -6.07 -5.62
CA LYS A 67 1.12 -5.56 -5.79
C LYS A 67 0.57 -4.92 -4.51
N VAL A 68 1.04 -5.36 -3.32
CA VAL A 68 0.77 -4.64 -2.07
C VAL A 68 1.38 -3.25 -2.11
N THR A 69 2.65 -3.13 -2.53
CA THR A 69 3.31 -1.83 -2.69
C THR A 69 2.57 -0.91 -3.65
N GLU A 70 2.22 -1.41 -4.83
CA GLU A 70 1.50 -0.65 -5.86
C GLU A 70 0.14 -0.17 -5.34
N GLY A 71 -0.69 -1.07 -4.80
CA GLY A 71 -2.03 -0.74 -4.33
C GLY A 71 -2.01 0.28 -3.19
N LEU A 72 -1.12 0.12 -2.20
CA LEU A 72 -0.97 1.09 -1.11
C LEU A 72 -0.46 2.44 -1.62
N SER A 73 0.45 2.46 -2.60
CA SER A 73 0.94 3.70 -3.21
C SER A 73 -0.18 4.46 -3.94
N VAL A 74 -1.05 3.74 -4.66
CA VAL A 74 -2.23 4.31 -5.33
C VAL A 74 -3.14 4.96 -4.30
N LEU A 75 -3.53 4.25 -3.23
CA LEU A 75 -4.41 4.79 -2.19
C LEU A 75 -3.84 6.10 -1.61
N ARG A 76 -2.53 6.12 -1.31
CA ARG A 76 -1.86 7.32 -0.78
C ARG A 76 -1.84 8.47 -1.79
N LYS A 77 -1.53 8.20 -3.06
CA LYS A 77 -1.53 9.23 -4.12
C LYS A 77 -2.91 9.80 -4.41
N LEU A 78 -3.97 9.03 -4.16
CA LEU A 78 -5.36 9.48 -4.26
C LEU A 78 -5.87 10.18 -2.99
N GLY A 79 -5.03 10.37 -1.96
CA GLY A 79 -5.40 11.02 -0.70
C GLY A 79 -6.12 10.12 0.30
N LEU A 80 -6.22 8.82 0.03
CA LEU A 80 -6.86 7.82 0.91
C LEU A 80 -5.88 7.31 1.98
N GLU A 81 -5.19 8.25 2.62
CA GLU A 81 -4.09 8.00 3.56
C GLU A 81 -4.52 7.11 4.73
N ASP A 82 -5.67 7.39 5.34
CA ASP A 82 -6.18 6.60 6.47
C ASP A 82 -6.51 5.16 6.07
N VAL A 83 -7.05 4.95 4.86
CA VAL A 83 -7.31 3.62 4.31
C VAL A 83 -6.00 2.87 4.11
N ALA A 84 -5.01 3.50 3.46
CA ALA A 84 -3.71 2.89 3.23
C ALA A 84 -3.03 2.46 4.54
N ARG A 85 -3.06 3.31 5.58
CA ARG A 85 -2.49 2.98 6.90
C ARG A 85 -3.20 1.79 7.55
N ARG A 86 -4.53 1.82 7.61
CA ARG A 86 -5.32 0.73 8.23
C ARG A 86 -5.13 -0.58 7.49
N THR A 87 -5.17 -0.57 6.16
CA THR A 87 -4.94 -1.76 5.34
C THR A 87 -3.55 -2.31 5.56
N ALA A 88 -2.50 -1.48 5.48
CA ALA A 88 -1.12 -1.92 5.73
C ALA A 88 -0.95 -2.55 7.13
N LEU A 89 -1.53 -1.94 8.17
CA LEU A 89 -1.52 -2.51 9.52
C LEU A 89 -2.24 -3.85 9.58
N GLN A 90 -3.42 -3.96 8.96
CA GLN A 90 -4.18 -5.20 8.93
C GLN A 90 -3.39 -6.33 8.24
N LEU A 91 -2.73 -6.04 7.13
CA LEU A 91 -1.88 -7.01 6.42
C LEU A 91 -0.74 -7.54 7.32
N MET A 92 -0.06 -6.63 8.03
CA MET A 92 1.02 -7.01 8.94
C MET A 92 0.54 -7.80 10.16
N LEU A 93 -0.67 -7.52 10.67
CA LEU A 93 -1.25 -8.27 11.77
C LEU A 93 -1.70 -9.67 11.34
N LEU A 94 -2.17 -9.82 10.10
CA LEU A 94 -2.54 -11.13 9.55
C LEU A 94 -1.32 -12.01 9.32
N GLU A 95 -0.23 -11.51 8.73
CA GLU A 95 1.01 -12.30 8.50
C GLU A 95 1.63 -12.80 9.81
N ARG A 96 1.47 -12.07 10.93
CA ARG A 96 1.96 -12.48 12.25
C ARG A 96 1.15 -13.58 12.92
N ASN A 97 -0.12 -13.70 12.55
CA ASN A 97 -1.07 -14.64 13.15
C ASN A 97 -1.32 -15.88 12.27
N GLY A 98 -0.76 -15.89 11.06
CA GLY A 98 -0.87 -17.00 10.11
C GLY A 98 0.28 -18.01 10.21
#